data_AF-N6XBR5-F1
#
_entry.id   AF-N6XBR5-F1
#
_cell.length_a   1.000
_cell.length_b   1.000
_cell.length_c   1.000
_cell.angle_alpha   90.00
_cell.angle_beta   90.00
_cell.angle_gamma   90.00
#
_symmetry.space_group_name_H-M   'P 1'
#
loop_
_entity.id
_entity.type
_entity.pdbx_description
1 polymer ?
#
loop_
_entity_poly.entity_id
_entity_poly.type
_entity_poly.pdbx_seq_one_letter_code
_entity_poly.pdbx_strand_id
1 'polypeptide(L)'
;MKKTLAAASAAALLAGACATPVHHAPAANAQAAVSQRALHSASHWNSLARDVAQRLSARLAPQTALFVNQHADASAFDRAFSTQLITALLEAGHPVLRTPAGALRVGVDTQVKPGVDATGSLEIIVSTSVTDNSRFIARETGVFRADAADEALYLAAPQARTKSFQVVGGE
;
A
#
# COMPACT_ATOMS: atom_id res chain seq x y z
N MET A 1 -38.53 -70.28 -24.51
CA MET A 1 -39.04 -70.82 -25.78
C MET A 1 -39.65 -69.68 -26.59
N LYS A 2 -39.26 -69.56 -27.88
CA LYS A 2 -39.91 -68.84 -29.02
C LYS A 2 -39.80 -67.30 -29.02
N LYS A 3 -38.87 -66.68 -29.75
CA LYS A 3 -38.74 -66.42 -31.22
C LYS A 3 -39.75 -65.36 -31.73
N THR A 4 -39.34 -64.08 -31.86
CA THR A 4 -38.83 -63.33 -33.06
C THR A 4 -39.89 -62.82 -34.04
N LEU A 5 -39.83 -61.52 -34.39
CA LEU A 5 -39.98 -60.87 -35.72
C LEU A 5 -40.08 -59.34 -35.48
N ALA A 6 -39.00 -58.56 -35.64
CA ALA A 6 -38.50 -57.94 -36.88
C ALA A 6 -39.48 -56.93 -37.53
N ALA A 7 -39.16 -55.64 -37.45
CA ALA A 7 -39.53 -54.65 -38.45
C ALA A 7 -38.48 -53.53 -38.46
N ALA A 8 -37.97 -53.23 -39.65
CA ALA A 8 -36.84 -52.38 -39.94
C ALA A 8 -37.24 -50.92 -40.24
N SER A 9 -36.22 -50.07 -40.21
CA SER A 9 -36.06 -48.84 -40.98
C SER A 9 -36.75 -47.55 -40.48
N ALA A 10 -35.93 -46.61 -40.01
CA ALA A 10 -35.86 -45.27 -40.59
C ALA A 10 -34.57 -44.58 -40.12
N ALA A 11 -33.67 -44.29 -41.06
CA ALA A 11 -32.54 -43.41 -40.85
C ALA A 11 -33.04 -41.97 -40.65
N ALA A 12 -32.67 -41.34 -39.54
CA ALA A 12 -32.78 -39.90 -39.36
C ALA A 12 -31.37 -39.33 -39.14
N LEU A 13 -30.83 -38.75 -40.21
CA LEU A 13 -29.67 -37.85 -40.16
C LEU A 13 -30.07 -36.62 -39.37
N LEU A 14 -29.70 -36.53 -38.10
CA LEU A 14 -29.74 -35.28 -37.35
C LEU A 14 -28.34 -34.65 -37.41
N ALA A 15 -28.26 -33.66 -38.29
CA ALA A 15 -27.13 -32.76 -38.44
C ALA A 15 -26.75 -32.11 -37.11
N GLY A 16 -25.45 -31.95 -36.90
CA GLY A 16 -24.90 -31.26 -35.74
C GLY A 16 -25.45 -29.84 -35.62
N ALA A 17 -25.88 -29.51 -34.41
CA ALA A 17 -26.02 -28.13 -33.96
C ALA A 17 -25.11 -27.99 -32.74
N CYS A 18 -23.85 -27.65 -32.99
CA CYS A 18 -22.99 -27.07 -31.96
C CYS A 18 -23.61 -25.72 -31.60
N ALA A 19 -24.43 -25.69 -30.55
CA ALA A 19 -24.70 -24.44 -29.86
C ALA A 19 -23.38 -24.00 -29.22
N THR A 20 -22.60 -23.19 -29.94
CA THR A 20 -21.56 -22.41 -29.30
C THR A 20 -22.28 -21.45 -28.37
N PRO A 21 -22.03 -21.48 -27.05
CA PRO A 21 -22.44 -20.36 -26.23
C PRO A 21 -21.79 -19.13 -26.84
N VAL A 22 -22.61 -18.14 -27.19
CA VAL A 22 -22.12 -16.80 -27.52
C VAL A 22 -21.47 -16.31 -26.23
N HIS A 23 -20.18 -16.58 -26.10
CA HIS A 23 -19.37 -15.95 -25.09
C HIS A 23 -19.37 -14.48 -25.46
N HIS A 24 -20.17 -13.69 -24.76
CA HIS A 24 -19.90 -12.28 -24.64
C HIS A 24 -18.50 -12.22 -24.03
N ALA A 25 -17.47 -12.01 -24.86
CA ALA A 25 -16.16 -11.71 -24.36
C ALA A 25 -16.35 -10.56 -23.38
N PRO A 26 -15.95 -10.69 -22.10
CA PRO A 26 -15.96 -9.52 -21.24
C PRO A 26 -15.08 -8.50 -21.95
N ALA A 27 -15.61 -7.30 -22.16
CA ALA A 27 -14.86 -6.22 -22.76
C ALA A 27 -13.52 -6.16 -22.03
N ALA A 28 -12.45 -6.45 -22.77
CA ALA A 28 -11.08 -6.31 -22.33
C ALA A 28 -10.78 -4.82 -22.19
N ASN A 29 -11.39 -4.22 -21.17
CA ASN A 29 -11.27 -2.86 -20.65
C ASN A 29 -11.89 -2.77 -19.24
N ALA A 30 -12.02 -3.91 -18.52
CA ALA A 30 -12.07 -3.86 -17.08
C ALA A 30 -10.73 -3.28 -16.64
N GLN A 31 -10.81 -2.05 -16.16
CA GLN A 31 -9.76 -1.15 -15.77
C GLN A 31 -8.60 -1.92 -15.17
N ALA A 32 -7.37 -1.52 -15.50
CA ALA A 32 -6.20 -1.87 -14.70
C ALA A 32 -6.49 -1.41 -13.27
N ALA A 33 -7.09 -2.29 -12.47
CA ALA A 33 -7.28 -2.11 -11.06
C ALA A 33 -5.87 -2.12 -10.51
N VAL A 34 -5.26 -0.93 -10.42
CA VAL A 34 -4.22 -0.67 -9.45
C VAL A 34 -4.76 -1.31 -8.18
N SER A 35 -4.14 -2.42 -7.76
CA SER A 35 -4.67 -3.23 -6.68
C SER A 35 -4.72 -2.34 -5.44
N GLN A 36 -5.91 -1.81 -5.16
CA GLN A 36 -6.14 -0.86 -4.08
C GLN A 36 -6.05 -1.66 -2.78
N ARG A 37 -4.83 -1.75 -2.26
CA ARG A 37 -4.53 -2.53 -1.05
C ARG A 37 -5.06 -1.78 0.16
N ALA A 38 -5.75 -2.50 1.02
CA ALA A 38 -6.43 -1.94 2.17
C ALA A 38 -5.46 -1.78 3.37
N LEU A 39 -5.43 -0.62 4.02
CA LEU A 39 -4.60 -0.30 5.20
C LEU A 39 -5.39 -0.46 6.52
N HIS A 40 -6.07 -1.60 6.73
CA HIS A 40 -7.07 -1.71 7.82
C HIS A 40 -6.51 -2.13 9.19
N SER A 41 -5.22 -2.43 9.33
CA SER A 41 -4.66 -2.88 10.62
C SER A 41 -3.18 -2.53 10.77
N ALA A 42 -2.72 -2.41 12.02
CA ALA A 42 -1.30 -2.24 12.33
C ALA A 42 -0.42 -3.36 11.74
N SER A 43 -0.98 -4.57 11.54
CA SER A 43 -0.29 -5.66 10.84
C SER A 43 -0.11 -5.41 9.35
N HIS A 44 -1.04 -4.71 8.68
CA HIS A 44 -0.88 -4.28 7.29
C HIS A 44 0.21 -3.20 7.14
N TRP A 45 0.33 -2.28 8.11
CA TRP A 45 1.40 -1.27 8.11
C TRP A 45 2.79 -1.93 8.15
N ASN A 46 2.94 -3.00 8.94
CA ASN A 46 4.19 -3.74 9.02
C ASN A 46 4.53 -4.46 7.71
N SER A 47 3.53 -5.04 7.04
CA SER A 47 3.73 -5.66 5.72
C SER A 47 4.12 -4.61 4.67
N LEU A 48 3.51 -3.42 4.70
CA LEU A 48 3.89 -2.31 3.83
C LEU A 48 5.33 -1.85 4.10
N ALA A 49 5.73 -1.72 5.36
CA ALA A 49 7.08 -1.30 5.74
C ALA A 49 8.14 -2.29 5.23
N ARG A 50 7.90 -3.60 5.37
CA ARG A 50 8.79 -4.64 4.84
C ARG A 50 8.90 -4.60 3.32
N ASP A 51 7.77 -4.46 2.64
CA ASP A 51 7.74 -4.38 1.18
C ASP A 51 8.47 -3.12 0.65
N VAL A 52 8.26 -1.96 1.28
CA VAL A 52 9.00 -0.73 0.96
C VAL A 52 10.49 -0.90 1.23
N ALA A 53 10.89 -1.47 2.37
CA ALA A 53 12.30 -1.71 2.68
C ALA A 53 12.98 -2.59 1.61
N GLN A 54 12.32 -3.67 1.16
CA GLN A 54 12.83 -4.53 0.10
C GLN A 54 12.97 -3.79 -1.24
N ARG A 55 11.96 -3.01 -1.62
CA ARG A 55 11.99 -2.22 -2.86
C ARG A 55 13.06 -1.13 -2.85
N LEU A 56 13.28 -0.48 -1.70
CA LEU A 56 14.37 0.47 -1.51
C LEU A 56 15.72 -0.23 -1.55
N SER A 57 15.89 -1.31 -0.80
CA SER A 57 17.15 -2.09 -0.73
C SER A 57 17.63 -2.54 -2.10
N ALA A 58 16.70 -2.98 -2.98
CA ALA A 58 17.01 -3.37 -4.35
C ALA A 58 17.63 -2.24 -5.22
N ARG A 59 17.53 -0.97 -4.78
CA ARG A 59 18.10 0.20 -5.47
C ARG A 59 19.30 0.81 -4.73
N LEU A 60 19.67 0.27 -3.59
CA LEU A 60 20.76 0.77 -2.75
C LEU A 60 21.98 -0.13 -2.86
N ALA A 61 23.17 0.45 -2.65
CA ALA A 61 24.37 -0.36 -2.48
C ALA A 61 24.26 -1.18 -1.18
N PRO A 62 24.82 -2.40 -1.11
CA PRO A 62 24.84 -3.20 0.11
C PRO A 62 25.37 -2.40 1.30
N GLN A 63 24.77 -2.59 2.48
CA GLN A 63 25.16 -1.92 3.73
C GLN A 63 25.17 -0.38 3.68
N THR A 64 24.46 0.25 2.74
CA THR A 64 24.25 1.71 2.74
C THR A 64 23.69 2.15 4.09
N ALA A 65 24.34 3.11 4.74
CA ALA A 65 23.87 3.67 5.99
C ALA A 65 22.70 4.63 5.78
N LEU A 66 21.61 4.40 6.51
CA LEU A 66 20.35 5.13 6.36
C LEU A 66 19.99 5.85 7.66
N PHE A 67 19.32 6.99 7.55
CA PHE A 67 18.71 7.69 8.68
C PHE A 67 17.23 7.91 8.34
N VAL A 68 16.33 7.30 9.12
CA VAL A 68 14.89 7.49 8.92
C VAL A 68 14.43 8.70 9.71
N ASN A 69 13.91 9.71 9.00
CA ASN A 69 13.36 10.91 9.61
C ASN A 69 12.13 10.53 10.44
N GLN A 70 12.20 10.74 11.75
CA GLN A 70 11.09 10.53 12.67
C GLN A 70 10.70 11.89 13.27
N HIS A 71 9.41 12.23 13.15
CA HIS A 71 8.86 13.49 13.63
C HIS A 71 7.85 13.22 14.74
N ALA A 72 7.94 13.98 15.84
CA ALA A 72 7.05 13.80 16.99
C ALA A 72 5.59 14.17 16.66
N ASP A 73 5.41 15.13 15.77
CA ASP A 73 4.12 15.63 15.27
C ASP A 73 3.57 14.84 14.07
N ALA A 74 4.24 13.76 13.65
CA ALA A 74 3.75 12.88 12.60
C ALA A 74 2.40 12.21 12.96
N SER A 75 1.71 11.65 11.97
CA SER A 75 0.48 10.88 12.21
C SER A 75 0.76 9.60 13.01
N ALA A 76 -0.30 8.95 13.54
CA ALA A 76 -0.14 7.66 14.22
C ALA A 76 0.40 6.58 13.27
N PHE A 77 -0.11 6.58 12.03
CA PHE A 77 0.39 5.76 10.94
C PHE A 77 1.88 6.01 10.68
N ASP A 78 2.29 7.26 10.42
CA ASP A 78 3.68 7.56 10.03
C ASP A 78 4.68 7.16 11.11
N ARG A 79 4.35 7.36 12.40
CA ARG A 79 5.22 6.92 13.51
C ARG A 79 5.38 5.40 13.55
N ALA A 80 4.27 4.67 13.46
CA ALA A 80 4.29 3.21 13.50
C ALA A 80 4.99 2.63 12.26
N PHE A 81 4.65 3.16 11.08
CA PHE A 81 5.25 2.79 9.81
C PHE A 81 6.76 3.05 9.79
N SER A 82 7.21 4.23 10.22
CA SER A 82 8.64 4.55 10.29
C SER A 82 9.40 3.64 11.24
N THR A 83 8.82 3.30 12.39
CA THR A 83 9.42 2.36 13.35
C THR A 83 9.59 0.97 12.73
N GLN A 84 8.55 0.47 12.07
CA GLN A 84 8.58 -0.83 11.39
C GLN A 84 9.54 -0.81 10.18
N LEU A 85 9.63 0.31 9.47
CA LEU A 85 10.54 0.51 8.34
C LEU A 85 12.00 0.44 8.80
N ILE A 86 12.34 1.03 9.96
CA ILE A 86 13.68 0.92 10.54
C ILE A 86 14.04 -0.54 10.79
N THR A 87 13.16 -1.31 11.43
CA THR A 87 13.36 -2.74 11.66
C THR A 87 13.58 -3.48 10.33
N ALA A 88 12.71 -3.25 9.34
CA ALA A 88 12.80 -3.92 8.05
C ALA A 88 14.06 -3.55 7.25
N LEU A 89 14.56 -2.32 7.36
CA LEU A 89 15.81 -1.89 6.71
C LEU A 89 17.04 -2.54 7.38
N LEU A 90 17.04 -2.67 8.70
CA LEU A 90 18.08 -3.41 9.44
C LEU A 90 18.09 -4.89 9.04
N GLU A 91 16.90 -5.52 8.98
CA GLU A 91 16.73 -6.90 8.52
C GLU A 91 17.18 -7.08 7.06
N ALA A 92 16.99 -6.06 6.21
CA ALA A 92 17.50 -6.03 4.83
C ALA A 92 19.02 -5.78 4.72
N GLY A 93 19.73 -5.63 5.85
CA GLY A 93 21.19 -5.49 5.89
C GLY A 93 21.71 -4.05 5.76
N HIS A 94 20.84 -3.05 5.88
CA HIS A 94 21.23 -1.63 5.88
C HIS A 94 21.32 -1.10 7.32
N PRO A 95 22.49 -0.62 7.78
CA PRO A 95 22.59 -0.01 9.10
C PRO A 95 21.76 1.28 9.15
N VAL A 96 20.90 1.39 10.17
CA VAL A 96 20.09 2.59 10.41
C VAL A 96 20.68 3.40 11.56
N LEU A 97 21.17 4.60 11.24
CA LEU A 97 21.80 5.53 12.16
C LEU A 97 20.75 6.32 12.95
N ARG A 98 21.10 6.74 14.16
CA ARG A 98 20.27 7.62 15.02
C ARG A 98 20.48 9.11 14.75
N THR A 99 21.48 9.45 13.94
CA THR A 99 21.80 10.82 13.52
C THR A 99 22.01 10.84 12.01
N PRO A 100 21.66 11.95 11.32
CA PRO A 100 21.74 12.01 9.86
C PRO A 100 23.18 12.12 9.32
N ALA A 101 24.16 12.46 10.15
CA ALA A 101 25.55 12.61 9.72
C ALA A 101 26.09 11.27 9.16
N GLY A 102 26.56 11.29 7.91
CA GLY A 102 27.10 10.10 7.23
C GLY A 102 26.06 9.11 6.71
N ALA A 103 24.76 9.46 6.75
CA ALA A 103 23.67 8.60 6.29
C ALA A 103 22.94 9.19 5.08
N LEU A 104 22.37 8.34 4.22
CA LEU A 104 21.30 8.79 3.33
C LEU A 104 20.01 8.96 4.13
N ARG A 105 19.24 10.00 3.81
CA ARG A 105 18.01 10.34 4.52
C ARG A 105 16.82 9.60 3.91
N VAL A 106 16.08 8.90 4.75
CA VAL A 106 14.81 8.28 4.41
C VAL A 106 13.68 9.15 4.93
N GLY A 107 12.86 9.68 4.02
CA GLY A 107 11.69 10.49 4.34
C GLY A 107 10.40 9.79 3.95
N VAL A 108 9.38 9.90 4.79
CA VAL A 108 8.02 9.42 4.55
C VAL A 108 7.09 10.63 4.41
N ASP A 109 6.33 10.67 3.32
CA ASP A 109 5.28 11.66 3.06
C ASP A 109 3.97 10.91 2.89
N THR A 110 2.95 11.31 3.66
CA THR A 110 1.62 10.71 3.64
C THR A 110 0.59 11.77 3.30
N GLN A 111 -0.22 11.50 2.27
CA GLN A 111 -1.29 12.38 1.86
C GLN A 111 -2.62 11.64 1.94
N VAL A 112 -3.60 12.29 2.57
CA VAL A 112 -4.97 11.79 2.67
C VAL A 112 -5.82 12.51 1.65
N LYS A 113 -6.60 11.75 0.88
CA LYS A 113 -7.61 12.25 -0.05
C LYS A 113 -8.94 11.53 0.18
N PRO A 114 -10.08 12.23 0.06
CA PRO A 114 -11.36 11.55 -0.02
C PRO A 114 -11.39 10.57 -1.19
N GLY A 115 -11.91 9.37 -0.98
CA GLY A 115 -12.16 8.41 -2.04
C GLY A 115 -13.22 8.91 -3.02
N VAL A 116 -13.14 8.44 -4.27
CA VAL A 116 -14.04 8.86 -5.35
C VAL A 116 -15.40 8.14 -5.28
N ASP A 117 -15.56 7.14 -4.39
CA ASP A 117 -16.77 6.34 -4.24
C ASP A 117 -17.66 6.79 -3.07
N ALA A 118 -18.97 6.55 -3.19
CA ALA A 118 -20.01 6.95 -2.22
C ALA A 118 -19.91 6.20 -0.87
N THR A 119 -18.95 5.29 -0.73
CA THR A 119 -18.75 4.39 0.42
C THR A 119 -18.00 5.03 1.58
N GLY A 120 -17.57 6.29 1.48
CA GLY A 120 -16.82 6.95 2.56
C GLY A 120 -15.45 6.31 2.78
N SER A 121 -14.79 5.85 1.72
CA SER A 121 -13.39 5.42 1.81
C SER A 121 -12.43 6.61 1.69
N LEU A 122 -11.23 6.47 2.25
CA LEU A 122 -10.10 7.37 2.03
C LEU A 122 -9.10 6.73 1.08
N GLU A 123 -8.47 7.57 0.26
CA GLU A 123 -7.24 7.21 -0.44
C GLU A 123 -6.04 7.81 0.30
N ILE A 124 -5.11 6.93 0.68
CA ILE A 124 -3.86 7.28 1.35
C ILE A 124 -2.73 7.08 0.36
N ILE A 125 -2.03 8.16 0.03
CA ILE A 125 -0.83 8.11 -0.81
C ILE A 125 0.37 8.13 0.13
N VAL A 126 1.19 7.08 0.08
CA VAL A 126 2.41 6.98 0.88
C VAL A 126 3.61 7.03 -0.06
N SER A 127 4.46 8.02 0.16
CA SER A 127 5.70 8.25 -0.57
C SER A 127 6.89 8.04 0.37
N THR A 128 7.73 7.04 0.12
CA THR A 128 8.99 6.86 0.84
C THR A 128 10.15 7.17 -0.09
N SER A 129 11.06 8.03 0.36
CA SER A 129 12.18 8.50 -0.46
C SER A 129 13.50 8.31 0.28
N VAL A 130 14.53 7.91 -0.46
CA VAL A 130 15.93 7.93 -0.02
C VAL A 130 16.62 9.06 -0.76
N THR A 131 17.25 9.96 -0.01
CA THR A 131 17.87 11.18 -0.53
C THR A 131 19.28 11.33 0.00
N ASP A 132 20.15 11.92 -0.82
CA ASP A 132 21.34 12.61 -0.32
C ASP A 132 21.01 14.10 -0.11
N ASN A 133 22.03 14.95 0.12
CA ASN A 133 21.81 16.39 0.34
C ASN A 133 21.34 17.17 -0.91
N SER A 134 21.28 16.54 -2.08
CA SER A 134 21.07 17.21 -3.38
C SER A 134 20.05 16.52 -4.29
N ARG A 135 19.77 15.23 -4.11
CA ARG A 135 18.92 14.45 -5.02
C ARG A 135 18.23 13.27 -4.35
N PHE A 136 17.18 12.79 -5.03
CA PHE A 136 16.57 11.48 -4.77
C PHE A 136 17.46 10.36 -5.33
N ILE A 137 17.77 9.38 -4.49
CA ILE A 137 18.46 8.13 -4.86
C ILE A 137 17.44 7.05 -5.21
N ALA A 138 16.38 6.94 -4.40
CA ALA A 138 15.25 6.06 -4.64
C ALA A 138 13.96 6.70 -4.14
N ARG A 139 12.84 6.40 -4.79
CA ARG A 139 11.50 6.77 -4.31
C ARG A 139 10.52 5.66 -4.64
N GLU A 140 9.72 5.30 -3.66
CA GLU A 140 8.59 4.38 -3.78
C GLU A 140 7.32 5.14 -3.43
N THR A 141 6.28 4.96 -4.22
CA THR A 141 4.98 5.60 -3.99
C THR A 141 3.88 4.57 -4.20
N GLY A 142 2.96 4.50 -3.25
CA GLY A 142 1.79 3.63 -3.32
C GLY A 142 0.52 4.38 -2.94
N VAL A 143 -0.58 3.97 -3.55
CA VAL A 143 -1.92 4.46 -3.21
C VAL A 143 -2.68 3.31 -2.54
N PHE A 144 -3.25 3.59 -1.39
CA PHE A 144 -3.90 2.62 -0.52
C PHE A 144 -5.30 3.10 -0.16
N ARG A 145 -6.19 2.16 0.16
CA ARG A 145 -7.51 2.51 0.69
C ARG A 145 -7.59 2.29 2.19
N ALA A 146 -8.25 3.21 2.87
CA ALA A 146 -8.59 3.14 4.29
C ALA A 146 -10.06 3.49 4.50
N ASP A 147 -10.61 3.12 5.65
CA ASP A 147 -11.95 3.53 6.06
C ASP A 147 -11.92 5.01 6.51
N ALA A 148 -12.96 5.80 6.20
CA ALA A 148 -13.05 7.17 6.72
C ALA A 148 -13.12 7.23 8.25
N ALA A 149 -13.61 6.19 8.92
CA ALA A 149 -13.59 6.10 10.37
C ALA A 149 -12.15 6.15 10.95
N ASP A 150 -11.16 5.74 10.16
CA ASP A 150 -9.75 5.70 10.54
C ASP A 150 -8.98 6.97 10.12
N GLU A 151 -9.63 8.00 9.58
CA GLU A 151 -8.98 9.20 9.04
C GLU A 151 -7.97 9.83 10.02
N ALA A 152 -8.35 9.91 11.29
CA ALA A 152 -7.54 10.50 12.34
C ALA A 152 -6.18 9.80 12.54
N LEU A 153 -6.02 8.54 12.10
CA LEU A 153 -4.74 7.81 12.19
C LEU A 153 -3.71 8.34 11.18
N TYR A 154 -4.16 8.93 10.08
CA TYR A 154 -3.32 9.40 8.96
C TYR A 154 -3.10 10.90 8.95
N LEU A 155 -3.85 11.66 9.77
CA LEU A 155 -3.65 13.09 9.94
C LEU A 155 -2.52 13.36 10.94
N ALA A 156 -1.66 14.32 10.61
CA ALA A 156 -0.64 14.80 11.53
C ALA A 156 -1.29 15.35 12.81
N ALA A 157 -0.67 15.11 13.96
CA ALA A 157 -1.21 15.60 15.22
C ALA A 157 -1.19 17.14 15.22
N PRO A 158 -2.30 17.82 15.58
CA PRO A 158 -2.28 19.27 15.75
C PRO A 158 -1.20 19.64 16.76
N GLN A 159 -0.22 20.46 16.36
CA GLN A 159 0.76 20.94 17.30
C GLN A 159 0.03 21.68 18.43
N ALA A 160 0.15 21.17 19.66
CA ALA A 160 -0.32 21.90 20.82
C ALA A 160 0.41 23.25 20.81
N ARG A 161 -0.32 24.34 20.52
CA ARG A 161 0.25 25.68 20.58
C ARG A 161 0.63 25.92 22.04
N THR A 162 1.90 25.75 22.37
CA THR A 162 2.44 26.06 23.69
C THR A 162 2.19 27.55 23.93
N LYS A 163 1.15 27.88 24.71
CA LYS A 163 0.94 29.25 25.16
C LYS A 163 1.92 29.49 26.29
N SER A 164 2.96 30.27 26.02
CA SER A 164 3.86 30.77 27.05
C SER A 164 3.05 31.67 27.98
N PHE A 165 2.81 31.24 29.22
CA PHE A 165 2.30 32.12 30.26
C PHE A 165 3.50 32.79 30.93
N GLN A 166 3.53 34.13 30.91
CA GLN A 166 4.47 34.90 31.72
C GLN A 166 4.00 34.85 33.16
N VAL A 167 4.82 34.28 34.05
CA VAL A 167 4.59 34.34 35.50
C VAL A 167 5.27 35.61 36.01
N VAL A 168 4.48 36.65 36.24
CA VAL A 168 4.93 37.82 37.01
C VAL A 168 4.80 37.44 38.49
N GLY A 169 5.94 37.27 39.17
CA GLY A 169 5.97 37.12 40.62
C GLY A 169 5.44 38.40 41.26
N GLY A 170 4.40 38.27 42.09
CA GLY A 170 3.88 39.38 42.88
C GLY A 170 4.84 39.69 44.02
N GLU A 171 5.28 40.95 44.10
CA GLU A 171 5.87 41.56 45.30
C GLU A 171 4.80 41.85 46.36
#